data_AF-A0A7J6R3E2-F1
#
_entry.id   AF-A0A7J6R3E2-F1
#
_cell.length_a   1.000
_cell.length_b   1.000
_cell.length_c   1.000
_cell.angle_alpha   90.00
_cell.angle_beta   90.00
_cell.angle_gamma   90.00
#
_symmetry.space_group_name_H-M   'P 1'
#
loop_
_entity.id
_entity.type
_entity.pdbx_description
1 polymer ?
#
loop_
_entity_poly.entity_id
_entity_poly.type
_entity_poly.pdbx_seq_one_letter_code
_entity_poly.pdbx_strand_id
1 'polypeptide(L)'
;MRQLILDTIAGRRVSSVVACVLGLLLLEYVVCRFILARVPYTEIDWKAYMQEVEGWVVDGDTNYYHLKGETGPLVYPAAFLYLYAALRWIAGGDGSDITAAQQVFFWLYLATVAVVLTCMAFAGRRKSIPLLYYALVCFSRRTHSIFLLRLFNDAWCVALVHLSVLLMVVLGYRRLGCIVYSLAVGVKMNAFLWAPGIFAFLLGPGLPTGRRFFSTLCFVAVWCGIPQILIGLPFLTSHPIAYLHKSFELSRVFFYKWTVN
;
A
#
# COMPACT_ATOMS: atom_id res chain seq x y z
N MET A 1 9.10 -9.68 -19.59
CA MET A 1 8.10 -9.48 -20.67
C MET A 1 8.32 -10.40 -21.86
N ARG A 2 9.53 -10.50 -22.43
CA ARG A 2 9.83 -11.32 -23.61
C ARG A 2 9.47 -12.81 -23.47
N GLN A 3 9.83 -13.46 -22.35
CA GLN A 3 9.43 -14.86 -22.08
C GLN A 3 7.93 -15.04 -21.82
N LEU A 4 7.26 -14.05 -21.22
CA LEU A 4 5.80 -14.07 -21.03
C LEU A 4 5.08 -14.04 -22.39
N ILE A 5 5.57 -13.22 -23.33
CA ILE A 5 5.03 -13.12 -24.68
C ILE A 5 5.34 -14.38 -25.50
N LEU A 6 6.56 -14.93 -25.37
CA LEU A 6 6.96 -16.15 -26.08
C LEU A 6 6.22 -17.40 -25.59
N ASP A 7 5.95 -17.52 -24.27
CA ASP A 7 5.14 -18.60 -23.70
C ASP A 7 3.64 -18.47 -24.09
N THR A 8 3.20 -17.27 -24.47
CA THR A 8 1.82 -17.01 -24.93
C THR A 8 1.54 -17.63 -26.31
N ILE A 9 2.58 -17.76 -27.16
CA ILE A 9 2.47 -18.35 -28.50
C ILE A 9 2.49 -19.90 -28.42
N ALA A 10 3.08 -20.49 -27.37
CA ALA A 10 3.23 -21.94 -27.24
C ALA A 10 2.17 -22.65 -26.37
N GLY A 11 1.33 -21.93 -25.61
CA GLY A 11 0.42 -22.57 -24.64
C GLY A 11 -0.96 -21.92 -24.54
N ARG A 12 -2.00 -22.59 -25.07
CA ARG A 12 -3.42 -22.16 -25.01
C ARG A 12 -3.86 -21.66 -23.63
N ARG A 13 -3.29 -22.22 -22.55
CA ARG A 13 -3.60 -21.87 -21.15
C ARG A 13 -3.07 -20.51 -20.70
N VAL A 14 -1.91 -20.06 -21.20
CA VAL A 14 -1.35 -18.74 -20.87
C VAL A 14 -2.20 -17.65 -21.51
N SER A 15 -2.62 -17.86 -22.76
CA SER A 15 -3.54 -16.96 -23.47
C SER A 15 -4.88 -16.80 -22.72
N SER A 16 -5.47 -17.88 -22.20
CA SER A 16 -6.72 -17.80 -21.43
C SER A 16 -6.59 -17.03 -20.12
N VAL A 17 -5.46 -17.16 -19.40
CA VAL A 17 -5.23 -16.42 -18.14
C VAL A 17 -5.05 -14.93 -18.42
N VAL A 18 -4.25 -14.58 -19.44
CA VAL A 18 -4.06 -13.17 -19.83
C VAL A 18 -5.38 -12.55 -20.25
N ALA A 19 -6.17 -13.23 -21.09
CA ALA A 19 -7.49 -12.77 -21.50
C ALA A 19 -8.43 -12.60 -20.30
N CYS A 20 -8.41 -13.53 -19.34
CA CYS A 20 -9.19 -13.44 -18.10
C CYS A 20 -8.79 -12.21 -17.27
N VAL A 21 -7.49 -11.98 -17.06
CA VAL A 21 -6.99 -10.82 -16.31
C VAL A 21 -7.40 -9.51 -16.97
N LEU A 22 -7.22 -9.38 -18.29
CA LEU A 22 -7.63 -8.18 -19.02
C LEU A 22 -9.14 -7.96 -18.99
N GLY A 23 -9.92 -9.03 -19.15
CA GLY A 23 -11.38 -8.99 -19.04
C GLY A 23 -11.86 -8.55 -17.65
N LEU A 24 -11.22 -9.05 -16.59
CA LEU A 24 -11.52 -8.65 -15.21
C LEU A 24 -11.15 -7.18 -14.95
N LEU A 25 -10.01 -6.70 -15.45
CA LEU A 25 -9.63 -5.29 -15.29
C LEU A 25 -10.58 -4.34 -16.03
N LEU A 26 -11.06 -4.73 -17.22
CA LEU A 26 -12.09 -3.97 -17.93
C LEU A 26 -13.42 -3.97 -17.17
N LEU A 27 -13.83 -5.11 -16.63
CA LEU A 27 -15.02 -5.21 -15.80
C LEU A 27 -14.91 -4.30 -14.57
N GLU A 28 -13.78 -4.37 -13.86
CA GLU A 28 -13.52 -3.54 -12.68
C GLU A 28 -13.50 -2.05 -13.01
N TYR A 29 -12.93 -1.67 -14.15
CA TYR A 29 -13.02 -0.29 -14.64
C TYR A 29 -14.49 0.15 -14.75
N VAL A 30 -15.35 -0.63 -15.42
CA VAL A 30 -16.77 -0.29 -15.59
C VAL A 30 -17.50 -0.25 -14.25
N VAL A 31 -17.29 -1.25 -13.38
CA VAL A 31 -17.92 -1.33 -12.05
C VAL A 31 -17.52 -0.13 -11.20
N CYS A 32 -16.24 0.21 -11.15
CA CYS A 32 -15.74 1.34 -10.38
C CYS A 32 -16.29 2.67 -10.91
N ARG A 33 -16.39 2.87 -12.24
CA ARG A 33 -17.01 4.06 -12.83
C ARG A 33 -18.50 4.15 -12.48
N PHE A 34 -19.20 3.02 -12.49
CA PHE A 34 -20.60 2.95 -12.07
C PHE A 34 -20.76 3.31 -10.58
N ILE A 35 -19.89 2.78 -9.70
CA ILE A 35 -19.91 3.10 -8.27
C ILE A 35 -19.70 4.59 -8.05
N LEU A 36 -18.65 5.19 -8.65
CA LEU A 36 -18.37 6.62 -8.51
C LEU A 36 -19.52 7.50 -9.03
N ALA A 37 -20.25 7.05 -10.04
CA ALA A 37 -21.39 7.80 -10.59
C ALA A 37 -22.68 7.65 -9.78
N ARG A 38 -22.82 6.60 -8.97
CA ARG A 38 -24.11 6.21 -8.34
C ARG A 38 -24.09 6.19 -6.83
N VAL A 39 -22.92 6.11 -6.21
CA VAL A 39 -22.79 6.00 -4.76
C VAL A 39 -22.06 7.24 -4.24
N PRO A 40 -22.66 7.99 -3.30
CA PRO A 40 -22.03 9.19 -2.77
C PRO A 40 -20.78 8.85 -1.95
N TYR A 41 -19.82 9.77 -1.98
CA TYR A 41 -18.68 9.77 -1.08
C TYR A 41 -19.15 9.79 0.38
N THR A 42 -18.43 9.07 1.25
CA THR A 42 -18.69 9.04 2.69
C THR A 42 -17.43 9.50 3.41
N GLU A 43 -17.49 10.70 3.99
CA GLU A 43 -16.41 11.25 4.81
C GLU A 43 -16.24 10.45 6.09
N ILE A 44 -15.00 10.08 6.40
CA ILE A 44 -14.64 9.40 7.65
C ILE A 44 -13.28 9.93 8.12
N ASP A 45 -12.25 9.77 7.30
CA ASP A 45 -10.87 10.11 7.70
C ASP A 45 -10.17 11.11 6.77
N TRP A 46 -10.73 11.42 5.59
CA TRP A 46 -10.03 12.24 4.60
C TRP A 46 -9.74 13.64 5.13
N LYS A 47 -10.75 14.28 5.75
CA LYS A 47 -10.57 15.58 6.40
C LYS A 47 -9.54 15.54 7.52
N ALA A 48 -9.56 14.51 8.35
CA ALA A 48 -8.57 14.34 9.40
C ALA A 48 -7.16 14.22 8.80
N TYR A 49 -6.98 13.45 7.72
CA TYR A 49 -5.69 13.36 7.02
C TYR A 49 -5.23 14.73 6.49
N MET A 50 -6.14 15.55 5.92
CA MET A 50 -5.79 16.88 5.44
C MET A 50 -5.34 17.80 6.58
N GLN A 51 -6.01 17.75 7.73
CA GLN A 51 -5.67 18.53 8.93
C GLN A 51 -4.32 18.10 9.54
N GLU A 52 -4.07 16.80 9.64
CA GLU A 52 -2.78 16.27 10.11
C GLU A 52 -1.61 16.73 9.24
N VAL A 53 -1.82 16.75 7.91
CA VAL A 53 -0.83 17.17 6.93
C VAL A 53 -0.66 18.67 6.90
N GLU A 54 -1.73 19.44 7.09
CA GLU A 54 -1.69 20.90 7.15
C GLU A 54 -0.76 21.40 8.26
N GLY A 55 -0.81 20.80 9.45
CA GLY A 55 0.10 21.13 10.55
C GLY A 55 1.58 20.95 10.18
N TRP A 56 1.92 20.03 9.28
CA TRP A 56 3.29 19.86 8.82
C TRP A 56 3.64 20.74 7.62
N VAL A 57 2.79 20.78 6.59
CA VAL A 57 3.08 21.44 5.30
C VAL A 57 2.91 22.95 5.39
N VAL A 58 1.89 23.43 6.11
CA VAL A 58 1.53 24.84 6.19
C VAL A 58 2.16 25.47 7.43
N ASP A 59 2.01 24.84 8.59
CA ASP A 59 2.52 25.40 9.85
C ASP A 59 4.00 25.06 10.12
N GLY A 60 4.56 24.11 9.36
CA GLY A 60 5.96 23.67 9.53
C GLY A 60 6.21 22.85 10.79
N ASP A 61 5.16 22.33 11.44
CA ASP A 61 5.31 21.58 12.68
C ASP A 61 5.88 20.18 12.41
N THR A 62 6.98 19.87 13.11
CA THR A 62 7.64 18.56 13.04
C THR A 62 7.48 17.77 14.35
N ASN A 63 6.74 18.30 15.32
CA ASN A 63 6.42 17.62 16.56
C ASN A 63 5.14 16.79 16.40
N TYR A 64 5.30 15.46 16.32
CA TYR A 64 4.20 14.50 16.19
C TYR A 64 3.16 14.56 17.32
N TYR A 65 3.46 15.19 18.46
CA TYR A 65 2.46 15.39 19.51
C TYR A 65 1.43 16.49 19.17
N HIS A 66 1.74 17.37 18.23
CA HIS A 66 0.85 18.45 17.81
C HIS A 66 0.07 18.10 16.55
N LEU A 67 0.61 17.23 15.69
CA LEU A 67 -0.06 16.76 14.47
C LEU A 67 -1.28 15.92 14.81
N LYS A 68 -2.47 16.45 14.52
CA LYS A 68 -3.76 15.81 14.82
C LYS A 68 -4.85 16.30 13.88
N GLY A 69 -5.83 15.44 13.60
CA GLY A 69 -7.08 15.79 12.92
C GLY A 69 -8.28 15.61 13.85
N GLU A 70 -9.47 15.79 13.28
CA GLU A 70 -10.75 15.62 13.99
C GLU A 70 -10.96 14.20 14.54
N THR A 71 -10.30 13.18 13.97
CA THR A 71 -10.34 11.78 14.42
C THR A 71 -9.22 11.43 15.41
N GLY A 72 -8.38 12.39 15.80
CA GLY A 72 -7.36 12.22 16.83
C GLY A 72 -5.93 12.53 16.37
N PRO A 73 -4.91 12.12 17.15
CA PRO A 73 -3.52 12.39 16.84
C PRO A 73 -3.03 11.57 15.63
N LEU A 74 -2.04 12.11 14.92
CA LEU A 74 -1.34 11.39 13.86
C LEU A 74 -0.62 10.17 14.43
N VAL A 75 -0.98 8.99 13.93
CA VAL A 75 -0.41 7.68 14.30
C VAL A 75 0.23 6.95 13.13
N TYR A 76 0.47 7.66 12.02
CA TYR A 76 1.12 7.11 10.83
C TYR A 76 2.56 7.60 10.74
N PRO A 77 3.51 6.79 10.23
CA PRO A 77 4.87 7.25 10.06
C PRO A 77 5.03 8.30 8.96
N ALA A 78 6.23 8.86 8.85
CA ALA A 78 6.46 10.06 8.05
C ALA A 78 6.10 9.94 6.57
N ALA A 79 6.14 8.75 5.95
CA ALA A 79 5.79 8.64 4.52
C ALA A 79 4.32 8.97 4.26
N PHE A 80 3.44 8.79 5.26
CA PHE A 80 2.05 9.26 5.20
C PHE A 80 1.98 10.77 4.94
N LEU A 81 2.75 11.57 5.68
CA LEU A 81 2.75 13.02 5.56
C LEU A 81 3.16 13.47 4.14
N TYR A 82 4.23 12.91 3.58
CA TYR A 82 4.65 13.22 2.20
C TYR A 82 3.61 12.79 1.16
N LEU A 83 3.05 11.58 1.32
CA LEU A 83 2.03 11.06 0.41
C LEU A 83 0.79 11.93 0.42
N TYR A 84 0.25 12.24 1.60
CA TYR A 84 -0.97 13.01 1.70
C TYR A 84 -0.76 14.51 1.46
N ALA A 85 0.45 15.04 1.62
CA ALA A 85 0.80 16.37 1.10
C ALA A 85 0.66 16.44 -0.43
N ALA A 86 1.17 15.42 -1.14
CA ALA A 86 1.01 15.34 -2.59
C ALA A 86 -0.47 15.17 -2.99
N LEU A 87 -1.23 14.36 -2.25
CA LEU A 87 -2.66 14.19 -2.50
C LEU A 87 -3.47 15.46 -2.23
N ARG A 88 -3.18 16.17 -1.12
CA ARG A 88 -3.76 17.47 -0.79
C ARG A 88 -3.54 18.47 -1.91
N TRP A 89 -2.31 18.53 -2.43
CA TRP A 89 -1.97 19.38 -3.56
C TRP A 89 -2.76 19.04 -4.83
N ILE A 90 -2.90 17.76 -5.17
CA ILE A 90 -3.71 17.30 -6.33
C ILE A 90 -5.20 17.63 -6.13
N ALA A 91 -5.70 17.48 -4.91
CA ALA A 91 -7.10 17.67 -4.55
C ALA A 91 -7.44 19.13 -4.24
N GLY A 92 -7.05 20.05 -5.12
CA GLY A 92 -7.39 21.48 -5.01
C GLY A 92 -6.46 22.31 -4.13
N GLY A 93 -5.29 21.78 -3.75
CA GLY A 93 -4.31 22.46 -2.92
C GLY A 93 -4.52 22.26 -1.43
N ASP A 94 -5.77 22.27 -0.97
CA ASP A 94 -6.20 22.09 0.42
C ASP A 94 -6.86 20.75 0.74
N GLY A 95 -7.11 19.92 -0.29
CA GLY A 95 -7.82 18.65 -0.16
C GLY A 95 -9.34 18.75 -0.34
N SER A 96 -9.87 19.91 -0.75
CA SER A 96 -11.31 20.14 -0.95
C SER A 96 -11.88 19.47 -2.21
N ASP A 97 -11.06 19.23 -3.25
CA ASP A 97 -11.52 18.54 -4.46
C ASP A 97 -11.54 17.02 -4.26
N ILE A 98 -12.63 16.54 -3.67
CA ILE A 98 -12.88 15.12 -3.44
C ILE A 98 -12.98 14.35 -4.76
N THR A 99 -13.44 14.97 -5.85
CA THR A 99 -13.56 14.29 -7.14
C THR A 99 -12.17 13.96 -7.69
N ALA A 100 -11.23 14.90 -7.62
CA ALA A 100 -9.84 14.67 -7.97
C ALA A 100 -9.22 13.56 -7.11
N ALA A 101 -9.42 13.59 -5.79
CA ALA A 101 -8.96 12.53 -4.89
C ALA A 101 -9.54 11.16 -5.26
N GLN A 102 -10.86 11.08 -5.51
CA GLN A 102 -11.52 9.84 -5.95
C GLN A 102 -10.97 9.30 -7.27
N GLN A 103 -10.58 10.16 -8.22
CA GLN A 103 -9.92 9.71 -9.45
C GLN A 103 -8.54 9.10 -9.17
N VAL A 104 -7.76 9.67 -8.26
CA VAL A 104 -6.46 9.09 -7.87
C VAL A 104 -6.66 7.71 -7.24
N PHE A 105 -7.59 7.59 -6.29
CA PHE A 105 -7.87 6.30 -5.64
C PHE A 105 -8.49 5.26 -6.56
N PHE A 106 -9.27 5.70 -7.56
CA PHE A 106 -9.78 4.85 -8.63
C PHE A 106 -8.66 4.21 -9.45
N TRP A 107 -7.69 5.00 -9.90
CA TRP A 107 -6.55 4.47 -10.64
C TRP A 107 -5.65 3.61 -9.75
N LEU A 108 -5.47 4.00 -8.47
CA LEU A 108 -4.76 3.20 -7.48
C LEU A 108 -5.43 1.82 -7.29
N TYR A 109 -6.77 1.78 -7.22
CA TYR A 109 -7.52 0.54 -7.12
C TYR A 109 -7.25 -0.38 -8.31
N LEU A 110 -7.43 0.12 -9.54
CA LEU A 110 -7.21 -0.67 -10.76
C LEU A 110 -5.77 -1.16 -10.86
N ALA A 111 -4.79 -0.31 -10.53
CA ALA A 111 -3.39 -0.70 -10.48
C ALA A 111 -3.15 -1.80 -9.45
N THR A 112 -3.75 -1.69 -8.26
CA THR A 112 -3.63 -2.70 -7.19
C THR A 112 -4.21 -4.03 -7.63
N VAL A 113 -5.41 -4.04 -8.22
CA VAL A 113 -6.02 -5.26 -8.76
C VAL A 113 -5.14 -5.88 -9.85
N ALA A 114 -4.61 -5.08 -10.78
CA ALA A 114 -3.70 -5.57 -11.82
C ALA A 114 -2.45 -6.23 -11.24
N VAL A 115 -1.85 -5.62 -10.22
CA VAL A 115 -0.69 -6.15 -9.50
C VAL A 115 -1.04 -7.49 -8.83
N VAL A 116 -2.16 -7.57 -8.12
CA VAL A 116 -2.62 -8.80 -7.43
C VAL A 116 -2.86 -9.93 -8.44
N LEU A 117 -3.61 -9.65 -9.51
CA LEU A 117 -3.90 -10.64 -10.56
C LEU A 117 -2.62 -11.11 -11.26
N THR A 118 -1.64 -10.23 -11.45
CA THR A 118 -0.33 -10.58 -12.02
C THR A 118 0.47 -11.50 -11.09
N CYS A 119 0.48 -11.21 -9.78
CA CYS A 119 1.10 -12.07 -8.78
C CYS A 119 0.43 -13.46 -8.74
N MET A 120 -0.90 -13.52 -8.82
CA MET A 120 -1.64 -14.78 -8.91
C MET A 120 -1.31 -15.54 -10.19
N ALA A 121 -1.28 -14.86 -11.35
CA ALA A 121 -0.93 -15.49 -12.63
C ALA A 121 0.50 -16.07 -12.61
N PHE A 122 1.44 -15.39 -11.96
CA PHE A 122 2.80 -15.89 -11.77
C PHE A 122 2.83 -17.13 -10.87
N ALA A 123 2.14 -17.12 -9.73
CA ALA A 123 2.01 -18.29 -8.85
C ALA A 123 1.31 -19.47 -9.56
N GLY A 124 0.33 -19.15 -10.40
CA GLY A 124 -0.47 -20.06 -11.22
C GLY A 124 0.33 -20.91 -12.21
N ARG A 125 1.55 -20.49 -12.58
CA ARG A 125 2.44 -21.26 -13.46
C ARG A 125 2.93 -22.55 -12.83
N ARG A 126 3.13 -22.55 -11.50
CA ARG A 126 3.63 -23.71 -10.75
C ARG A 126 2.52 -24.56 -10.15
N LYS A 127 1.42 -23.92 -9.76
CA LYS A 127 0.23 -24.59 -9.23
C LYS A 127 -0.97 -24.08 -10.01
N SER A 128 -1.67 -24.97 -10.71
CA SER A 128 -2.89 -24.65 -11.43
C SER A 128 -3.89 -23.88 -10.54
N ILE A 129 -4.01 -22.55 -10.70
CA ILE A 129 -5.02 -21.75 -10.00
C ILE A 129 -6.28 -21.68 -10.88
N PRO A 130 -7.46 -22.12 -10.40
CA PRO A 130 -8.71 -22.01 -11.15
C PRO A 130 -9.09 -20.55 -11.46
N LEU A 131 -9.68 -20.31 -12.63
CA LEU A 131 -10.08 -18.95 -13.09
C LEU A 131 -11.04 -18.25 -12.11
N LEU A 132 -11.88 -19.02 -11.41
CA LEU A 132 -12.78 -18.50 -10.38
C LEU A 132 -12.06 -17.69 -9.31
N TYR A 133 -10.84 -18.07 -8.90
CA TYR A 133 -10.10 -17.33 -7.87
C TYR A 133 -9.69 -15.93 -8.33
N TYR A 134 -9.40 -15.75 -9.62
CA TYR A 134 -9.09 -14.42 -10.17
C TYR A 134 -10.33 -13.51 -10.10
N ALA A 135 -11.51 -14.07 -10.41
CA ALA A 135 -12.76 -13.32 -10.31
C ALA A 135 -13.11 -12.94 -8.86
N LEU A 136 -12.84 -13.82 -7.88
CA LEU A 136 -13.10 -13.54 -6.46
C LEU A 136 -12.33 -12.33 -5.91
N VAL A 137 -11.16 -12.00 -6.46
CA VAL A 137 -10.40 -10.78 -6.10
C VAL A 137 -11.20 -9.51 -6.39
N CYS A 138 -12.01 -9.55 -7.45
CA CYS A 138 -12.75 -8.41 -7.98
C CYS A 138 -14.07 -8.17 -7.21
N PHE A 139 -14.70 -9.21 -6.64
CA PHE A 139 -16.05 -9.11 -6.06
C PHE A 139 -16.16 -8.54 -4.62
N SER A 140 -15.13 -7.88 -4.10
CA SER A 140 -15.17 -7.35 -2.74
C SER A 140 -15.82 -5.97 -2.67
N ARG A 141 -17.06 -5.90 -2.16
CA ARG A 141 -17.74 -4.61 -1.85
C ARG A 141 -16.93 -3.76 -0.87
N ARG A 142 -16.28 -4.41 0.10
CA ARG A 142 -15.48 -3.71 1.12
C ARG A 142 -14.26 -3.04 0.49
N THR A 143 -13.58 -3.70 -0.44
CA THR A 143 -12.38 -3.12 -1.10
C THR A 143 -12.76 -1.91 -1.94
N HIS A 144 -13.83 -2.00 -2.74
CA HIS A 144 -14.37 -0.87 -3.49
C HIS A 144 -14.67 0.32 -2.58
N SER A 145 -15.32 0.07 -1.44
CA SER A 145 -15.69 1.13 -0.51
C SER A 145 -14.48 1.79 0.15
N ILE A 146 -13.46 1.02 0.53
CA ILE A 146 -12.20 1.52 1.12
C ILE A 146 -11.47 2.44 0.14
N PHE A 147 -11.33 2.03 -1.13
CA PHE A 147 -10.62 2.80 -2.13
C PHE A 147 -11.45 3.99 -2.64
N LEU A 148 -12.65 3.75 -3.15
CA LEU A 148 -13.39 4.74 -3.96
C LEU A 148 -14.26 5.70 -3.14
N LEU A 149 -14.80 5.24 -2.01
CA LEU A 149 -15.87 5.95 -1.30
C LEU A 149 -15.42 6.55 0.04
N ARG A 150 -14.33 6.06 0.60
CA ARG A 150 -13.80 6.50 1.91
C ARG A 150 -12.40 7.08 1.84
N LEU A 151 -11.64 6.77 0.77
CA LEU A 151 -10.28 7.28 0.55
C LEU A 151 -9.32 6.93 1.70
N PHE A 152 -9.44 5.73 2.25
CA PHE A 152 -8.65 5.32 3.42
C PHE A 152 -7.17 5.10 3.10
N ASN A 153 -6.31 5.43 4.06
CA ASN A 153 -4.87 5.20 4.00
C ASN A 153 -4.48 3.72 3.77
N ASP A 154 -5.33 2.78 4.17
CA ASP A 154 -5.17 1.35 3.89
C ASP A 154 -5.02 1.05 2.40
N ALA A 155 -5.66 1.83 1.52
CA ALA A 155 -5.57 1.64 0.07
C ALA A 155 -4.11 1.76 -0.42
N TRP A 156 -3.41 2.81 0.01
CA TRP A 156 -2.01 3.06 -0.34
C TRP A 156 -1.07 2.05 0.30
N CYS A 157 -1.28 1.72 1.58
CA CYS A 157 -0.49 0.70 2.27
C CYS A 157 -0.57 -0.65 1.53
N VAL A 158 -1.79 -1.13 1.23
CA VAL A 158 -1.99 -2.42 0.55
C VAL A 158 -1.47 -2.39 -0.88
N ALA A 159 -1.64 -1.29 -1.61
CA ALA A 159 -1.10 -1.12 -2.96
C ALA A 159 0.43 -1.24 -2.98
N LEU A 160 1.12 -0.52 -2.07
CA LEU A 160 2.58 -0.54 -1.96
C LEU A 160 3.09 -1.92 -1.51
N VAL A 161 2.43 -2.58 -0.56
CA VAL A 161 2.81 -3.95 -0.15
C VAL A 161 2.72 -4.91 -1.34
N HIS A 162 1.63 -4.90 -2.11
CA HIS A 162 1.48 -5.80 -3.26
C HIS A 162 2.45 -5.46 -4.40
N LEU A 163 2.72 -4.16 -4.62
CA LEU A 163 3.76 -3.73 -5.56
C LEU A 163 5.14 -4.24 -5.12
N SER A 164 5.44 -4.22 -3.82
CA SER A 164 6.67 -4.78 -3.28
C SER A 164 6.79 -6.28 -3.59
N VAL A 165 5.70 -7.03 -3.43
CA VAL A 165 5.63 -8.47 -3.76
C VAL A 165 5.84 -8.69 -5.25
N LEU A 166 5.20 -7.91 -6.13
CA LEU A 166 5.40 -7.99 -7.57
C LEU A 166 6.88 -7.77 -7.94
N LEU A 167 7.49 -6.72 -7.39
CA LEU A 167 8.90 -6.39 -7.63
C LEU A 167 9.83 -7.52 -7.17
N MET A 168 9.63 -8.03 -5.96
CA MET A 168 10.49 -9.08 -5.39
C MET A 168 10.31 -10.44 -6.05
N VAL A 169 9.06 -10.88 -6.20
CA VAL A 169 8.69 -12.27 -6.50
C VAL A 169 8.55 -12.47 -8.00
N VAL A 170 7.88 -11.56 -8.71
CA VAL A 170 7.58 -11.71 -10.13
C VAL A 170 8.69 -11.12 -11.00
N LEU A 171 9.21 -9.95 -10.63
CA LEU A 171 10.22 -9.23 -11.41
C LEU A 171 11.67 -9.49 -10.94
N GLY A 172 11.86 -10.04 -9.73
CA GLY A 172 13.18 -10.38 -9.19
C GLY A 172 13.97 -9.19 -8.63
N TYR A 173 13.40 -7.99 -8.60
CA TYR A 173 14.02 -6.77 -8.07
C TYR A 173 13.91 -6.68 -6.55
N ARG A 174 14.65 -7.54 -5.84
CA ARG A 174 14.57 -7.64 -4.37
C ARG A 174 14.86 -6.32 -3.63
N ARG A 175 15.88 -5.59 -4.06
CA ARG A 175 16.28 -4.30 -3.45
C ARG A 175 15.17 -3.26 -3.56
N LEU A 176 14.64 -3.08 -4.77
CA LEU A 176 13.56 -2.14 -5.03
C LEU A 176 12.28 -2.55 -4.31
N GLY A 177 11.99 -3.85 -4.27
CA GLY A 177 10.90 -4.39 -3.46
C GLY A 177 11.05 -4.02 -1.98
N CYS A 178 12.25 -4.11 -1.40
CA CYS A 178 12.48 -3.74 0.01
C CYS A 178 12.25 -2.25 0.25
N ILE A 179 12.71 -1.40 -0.68
CA ILE A 179 12.47 0.04 -0.62
C ILE A 179 10.96 0.33 -0.66
N VAL A 180 10.23 -0.24 -1.62
CA VAL A 180 8.77 -0.05 -1.75
C VAL A 180 8.03 -0.61 -0.54
N TYR A 181 8.44 -1.75 0.00
CA TYR A 181 7.88 -2.28 1.25
C TYR A 181 8.13 -1.34 2.43
N SER A 182 9.32 -0.75 2.51
CA SER A 182 9.61 0.27 3.52
C SER A 182 8.70 1.49 3.36
N LEU A 183 8.45 1.97 2.14
CA LEU A 183 7.46 3.03 1.90
C LEU A 183 6.07 2.63 2.43
N ALA A 184 5.64 1.38 2.23
CA ALA A 184 4.36 0.89 2.74
C ALA A 184 4.29 0.94 4.28
N VAL A 185 5.36 0.51 4.96
CA VAL A 185 5.49 0.64 6.43
C VAL A 185 5.44 2.11 6.83
N GLY A 186 6.13 2.97 6.08
CA GLY A 186 6.14 4.41 6.31
C GLY A 186 4.78 5.08 6.12
N VAL A 187 3.88 4.49 5.33
CA VAL A 187 2.51 4.98 5.11
C VAL A 187 1.56 4.47 6.19
N LYS A 188 1.69 3.19 6.57
CA LYS A 188 0.90 2.60 7.65
C LYS A 188 1.62 1.40 8.28
N MET A 189 1.75 1.43 9.60
CA MET A 189 2.44 0.38 10.37
C MET A 189 1.89 -1.04 10.17
N ASN A 190 0.61 -1.21 9.79
CA ASN A 190 0.02 -2.52 9.52
C ASN A 190 0.80 -3.34 8.47
N ALA A 191 1.59 -2.69 7.61
CA ALA A 191 2.49 -3.38 6.69
C ALA A 191 3.48 -4.30 7.42
N PHE A 192 3.85 -4.05 8.69
CA PHE A 192 4.72 -4.93 9.48
C PHE A 192 4.22 -6.37 9.59
N LEU A 193 2.91 -6.59 9.49
CA LEU A 193 2.33 -7.94 9.50
C LEU A 193 2.83 -8.80 8.31
N TRP A 194 3.36 -8.17 7.26
CA TRP A 194 3.95 -8.84 6.10
C TRP A 194 5.46 -9.10 6.27
N ALA A 195 6.11 -8.53 7.29
CA ALA A 195 7.55 -8.64 7.51
C ALA A 195 8.02 -10.10 7.63
N PRO A 196 7.33 -11.00 8.38
CA PRO A 196 7.77 -12.39 8.47
C PRO A 196 7.76 -13.09 7.11
N GLY A 197 6.74 -12.85 6.28
CA GLY A 197 6.63 -13.43 4.93
C GLY A 197 7.70 -12.92 3.98
N ILE A 198 7.98 -11.61 4.01
CA ILE A 198 9.04 -11.00 3.20
C ILE A 198 10.42 -11.49 3.65
N PHE A 199 10.66 -11.56 4.95
CA PHE A 199 11.92 -12.06 5.49
C PHE A 199 12.16 -13.53 5.12
N ALA A 200 11.13 -14.38 5.26
CA ALA A 200 11.20 -15.78 4.84
C ALA A 200 11.46 -15.92 3.33
N PHE A 201 10.84 -15.08 2.50
CA PHE A 201 11.11 -15.05 1.05
C PHE A 201 12.58 -14.68 0.75
N LEU A 202 13.12 -13.66 1.43
CA LEU A 202 14.49 -13.20 1.22
C LEU A 202 15.54 -14.19 1.74
N LEU A 203 15.26 -14.91 2.82
CA LEU A 203 16.09 -16.01 3.32
C LEU A 203 16.23 -17.12 2.27
N GLY A 204 15.18 -17.34 1.47
CA GLY A 204 15.13 -18.40 0.47
C GLY A 204 14.88 -19.79 1.06
N PRO A 205 14.86 -20.84 0.21
CA PRO A 205 14.57 -22.20 0.66
C PRO A 205 15.72 -22.85 1.46
N GLY A 206 15.36 -23.65 2.46
CA GLY A 206 16.28 -24.43 3.32
C GLY A 206 16.37 -23.94 4.77
N LEU A 207 17.04 -24.69 5.65
CA LEU A 207 17.31 -24.22 7.01
C LEU A 207 18.28 -23.01 6.96
N PRO A 208 17.98 -21.93 7.70
CA PRO A 208 18.85 -20.77 7.73
C PRO A 208 20.17 -21.12 8.43
N THR A 209 21.27 -21.18 7.68
CA THR A 209 22.61 -21.11 8.26
C THR A 209 22.78 -19.75 8.94
N GLY A 210 23.47 -19.66 10.08
CA GLY A 210 23.68 -18.38 10.80
C GLY A 210 24.20 -17.24 9.91
N ARG A 211 25.11 -17.56 8.97
CA ARG A 211 25.63 -16.59 7.99
C ARG A 211 24.56 -16.05 7.03
N ARG A 212 23.64 -16.89 6.55
CA ARG A 212 22.55 -16.47 5.64
C ARG A 212 21.52 -15.62 6.37
N PHE A 213 21.18 -16.02 7.60
CA PHE A 213 20.29 -15.24 8.45
C PHE A 213 20.86 -13.84 8.67
N PHE A 214 22.12 -13.75 9.11
CA PHE A 214 22.77 -12.46 9.35
C PHE A 214 22.88 -11.61 8.07
N SER A 215 23.26 -12.20 6.94
CA SER A 215 23.31 -11.48 5.67
C SER A 215 21.94 -10.95 5.23
N THR A 216 20.87 -11.69 5.49
CA THR A 216 19.50 -11.26 5.16
C THR A 216 19.04 -10.15 6.10
N LEU A 217 19.40 -10.23 7.38
CA LEU A 217 19.15 -9.17 8.35
C LEU A 217 19.85 -7.86 7.94
N CYS A 218 21.14 -7.92 7.57
CA CYS A 218 21.86 -6.75 7.04
C CYS A 218 21.21 -6.22 5.75
N PHE A 219 20.80 -7.11 4.84
CA PHE A 219 20.13 -6.70 3.61
C PHE A 219 18.84 -5.93 3.89
N VAL A 220 17.98 -6.45 4.78
CA VAL A 220 16.73 -5.78 5.17
C VAL A 220 17.01 -4.48 5.93
N ALA A 221 17.97 -4.48 6.86
CA ALA A 221 18.34 -3.28 7.61
C ALA A 221 18.79 -2.14 6.68
N VAL A 222 19.57 -2.45 5.64
CA VAL A 222 20.00 -1.45 4.65
C VAL A 222 18.83 -1.01 3.77
N TRP A 223 18.18 -1.94 3.07
CA TRP A 223 17.22 -1.59 2.02
C TRP A 223 15.84 -1.18 2.54
N CYS A 224 15.46 -1.59 3.75
CA CYS A 224 14.25 -1.11 4.40
C CYS A 224 14.55 0.03 5.40
N GLY A 225 15.68 -0.01 6.11
CA GLY A 225 15.99 1.00 7.13
C GLY A 225 16.40 2.36 6.58
N ILE A 226 17.20 2.40 5.51
CA ILE A 226 17.64 3.68 4.91
C ILE A 226 16.44 4.54 4.48
N PRO A 227 15.45 4.04 3.72
CA PRO A 227 14.27 4.84 3.38
C PRO A 227 13.52 5.38 4.62
N GLN A 228 13.39 4.59 5.70
CA GLN A 228 12.74 5.06 6.93
C GLN A 228 13.49 6.22 7.58
N ILE A 229 14.82 6.13 7.65
CA ILE A 229 15.66 7.18 8.21
C ILE A 229 15.57 8.44 7.35
N LEU A 230 15.68 8.31 6.02
CA LEU A 230 15.63 9.45 5.11
C LEU A 230 14.28 10.18 5.15
N ILE A 231 13.18 9.43 5.13
CA ILE A 231 11.82 10.01 5.15
C ILE A 231 11.54 10.62 6.53
N GLY A 232 11.96 9.95 7.61
CA GLY A 232 11.80 10.42 8.98
C GLY A 232 12.78 11.51 9.39
N LEU A 233 13.77 11.86 8.57
CA LEU A 233 14.90 12.71 8.96
C LEU A 233 14.49 14.06 9.56
N PRO A 234 13.52 14.81 9.00
CA PRO A 234 13.11 16.09 9.60
C PRO A 234 12.58 15.93 11.02
N PHE A 235 11.83 14.85 11.28
CA PHE A 235 11.21 14.58 12.57
C PHE A 235 12.17 13.94 13.57
N LEU A 236 13.11 13.12 13.09
CA LEU A 236 14.15 12.50 13.90
C LEU A 236 15.19 13.52 14.38
N THR A 237 15.41 14.60 13.61
CA THR A 237 16.39 15.64 13.96
C THR A 237 15.80 16.71 14.89
N SER A 238 14.53 17.07 14.73
CA SER A 238 13.86 18.06 15.58
C SER A 238 13.25 17.44 16.85
N HIS A 239 12.44 16.39 16.71
CA HIS A 239 11.63 15.80 17.79
C HIS A 239 11.63 14.26 17.77
N PRO A 240 12.79 13.59 17.96
CA PRO A 240 12.93 12.15 17.81
C PRO A 240 12.01 11.34 18.72
N ILE A 241 11.83 11.78 19.98
CA ILE A 241 10.99 11.07 20.96
C ILE A 241 9.52 11.14 20.53
N ALA A 242 9.05 12.32 20.11
CA ALA A 242 7.68 12.48 19.64
C ALA A 242 7.42 11.60 18.41
N TYR A 243 8.35 11.62 17.45
CA TYR A 243 8.25 10.82 16.24
C TYR A 243 8.19 9.32 16.56
N LEU A 244 9.18 8.78 17.29
CA LEU A 244 9.26 7.34 17.56
C LEU A 244 8.09 6.82 18.40
N HIS A 245 7.59 7.62 19.33
CA HIS A 245 6.47 7.22 20.19
C HIS A 245 5.12 7.21 19.45
N LYS A 246 4.88 8.20 18.57
CA LYS A 246 3.58 8.35 17.88
C LYS A 246 3.48 7.63 16.54
N SER A 247 4.54 7.64 15.73
CA SER A 247 4.51 7.09 14.36
C SER A 247 4.14 5.60 14.27
N PHE A 248 4.49 4.81 15.29
CA PHE A 248 4.26 3.36 15.32
C PHE A 248 3.33 2.90 16.45
N GLU A 249 2.81 3.83 17.26
CA GLU A 249 2.02 3.68 18.50
C GLU A 249 1.71 2.23 18.93
N LEU A 250 2.74 1.49 19.36
CA LEU A 250 2.66 0.06 19.70
C LEU A 250 1.88 -0.22 21.00
N SER A 251 1.59 0.83 21.77
CA SER A 251 0.85 0.77 23.04
C SER A 251 -0.67 0.87 22.86
N ARG A 252 -1.17 1.11 21.63
CA ARG A 252 -2.59 1.30 21.38
C ARG A 252 -3.38 0.02 21.67
N VAL A 253 -4.36 0.13 22.56
CA VAL A 253 -5.29 -0.96 22.89
C VAL A 253 -6.49 -0.89 21.95
N PHE A 254 -6.75 -1.95 21.21
CA PHE A 254 -7.95 -2.05 20.38
C PHE A 254 -9.17 -2.26 21.27
N PHE A 255 -10.07 -1.29 21.31
CA PHE A 255 -11.33 -1.43 22.01
C PHE A 255 -12.34 -2.17 21.11
N TYR A 256 -13.08 -3.13 21.68
CA TYR A 256 -14.18 -3.82 20.98
C TYR A 256 -15.42 -2.93 20.78
N LYS A 257 -15.41 -1.72 21.32
CA LYS A 257 -16.48 -0.73 21.15
C LYS A 257 -16.16 0.11 19.92
N TRP A 258 -17.18 0.48 19.16
CA TRP A 258 -17.04 1.45 18.08
C TRP A 258 -16.64 2.78 18.69
N THR A 259 -15.35 3.08 18.67
CA THR A 259 -14.82 4.41 18.95
C THR A 259 -14.55 5.05 17.60
N VAL A 260 -14.87 6.33 17.46
CA VAL A 260 -14.74 7.09 16.20
C VAL A 260 -13.27 7.28 15.78
N ASN A 261 -12.32 6.61 16.44
CA ASN A 261 -10.87 6.79 16.31
C ASN A 261 -10.15 5.47 16.13
#